data_AF-A0AAD9D9K3-F1
#
_entry.id   AF-A0AAD9D9K3-F1
#
_cell.length_a   1.000
_cell.length_b   1.000
_cell.length_c   1.000
_cell.angle_alpha   90.00
_cell.angle_beta   90.00
_cell.angle_gamma   90.00
#
_symmetry.space_group_name_H-M   'P 1'
#
loop_
_entity.id
_entity.type
_entity.pdbx_description
1 polymer ?
#
loop_
_entity_poly.entity_id
_entity_poly.type
_entity_poly.pdbx_seq_one_letter_code
_entity_poly.pdbx_strand_id
1 'polypeptide(L)'
;MKSMFNKASSFNGDISSWNTSAVTDMSYMFFGASTFNQDLSKWNTSAVTTMRAMFDEASSFDGKISSWNTSAVTDMSWMFYNASSFAQEDLSRWDTSAVKTMVSMFNEASSFDGDISSWNTSAVTDMRWMFYGALSFAQEDLSRWDTSSVTTMYAMFNKASSFDGNISSWNTSAVTDMNGMFEKASSFNQEGVLKWDISAVIDMKDMFKGAALFNQDLCAWKDKFPYSNATDIFVDSGCTFQGDPQIGQGRPFCASSCTK
;
A
#
# COMPACT_ATOMS: atom_id res chain seq x y z
N MET A 1 -14.96 2.28 21.34
CA MET A 1 -15.83 3.20 20.58
C MET A 1 -16.10 2.67 19.17
N LYS A 2 -16.37 1.36 19.04
CA LYS A 2 -16.66 0.73 17.75
C LYS A 2 -17.94 1.29 17.12
N SER A 3 -17.90 1.61 15.84
CA SER A 3 -19.05 2.02 15.01
C SER A 3 -19.85 3.23 15.51
N MET A 4 -19.31 4.08 16.38
CA MET A 4 -20.07 5.12 17.08
C MET A 4 -20.76 6.15 16.16
N PHE A 5 -20.09 6.54 15.06
CA PHE A 5 -20.58 7.46 14.04
C PHE A 5 -20.67 6.82 12.66
N ASN A 6 -20.89 5.49 12.62
CA ASN A 6 -21.02 4.75 11.37
C ASN A 6 -22.19 5.31 10.54
N LYS A 7 -21.90 5.69 9.28
CA LYS A 7 -22.79 6.32 8.31
C LYS A 7 -23.44 7.62 8.77
N ALA A 8 -22.87 8.27 9.80
CA ALA A 8 -23.28 9.60 10.21
C ALA A 8 -22.70 10.65 9.23
N SER A 9 -23.18 10.62 7.98
CA SER A 9 -22.57 11.34 6.84
C SER A 9 -22.43 12.84 7.03
N SER A 10 -23.30 13.46 7.85
CA SER A 10 -23.28 14.89 8.19
C SER A 10 -22.60 15.21 9.53
N PHE A 11 -22.05 14.21 10.23
CA PHE A 11 -21.41 14.43 11.53
C PHE A 11 -20.07 15.13 11.34
N ASN A 12 -19.89 16.25 12.05
CA ASN A 12 -18.62 16.97 12.16
C ASN A 12 -18.55 17.74 13.49
N GLY A 13 -19.13 17.17 14.56
CA GLY A 13 -19.15 17.80 15.88
C GLY A 13 -17.79 17.71 16.56
N ASP A 14 -17.42 18.73 17.32
CA ASP A 14 -16.18 18.73 18.11
C ASP A 14 -16.22 17.65 19.20
N ILE A 15 -15.24 16.75 19.11
CA ILE A 15 -15.00 15.63 20.04
C ILE A 15 -13.55 15.61 20.54
N SER A 16 -12.82 16.70 20.33
CA SER A 16 -11.39 16.81 20.68
C SER A 16 -11.13 16.69 22.18
N SER A 17 -12.14 16.92 23.01
CA SER A 17 -12.08 16.87 24.49
C SER A 17 -12.43 15.51 25.11
N TRP A 18 -12.82 14.53 24.30
CA TRP A 18 -13.23 13.23 24.82
C TRP A 18 -12.07 12.47 25.47
N ASN A 19 -12.34 11.82 26.60
CA ASN A 19 -11.38 10.93 27.23
C ASN A 19 -11.41 9.55 26.54
N THR A 20 -10.38 9.26 25.75
CA THR A 20 -10.25 8.00 24.99
C THR A 20 -9.27 6.99 25.61
N SER A 21 -8.70 7.28 26.79
CA SER A 21 -7.62 6.48 27.40
C SER A 21 -7.96 5.01 27.69
N ALA A 22 -9.23 4.67 27.86
CA ALA A 22 -9.70 3.30 28.11
C ALA A 22 -10.22 2.60 26.84
N VAL A 23 -10.17 3.25 25.68
CA VAL A 23 -10.72 2.70 24.44
C VAL A 23 -9.74 1.71 23.83
N THR A 24 -10.21 0.48 23.63
CA THR A 24 -9.42 -0.59 23.00
C THR A 24 -9.80 -0.85 21.54
N ASP A 25 -11.04 -0.55 21.15
CA ASP A 25 -11.57 -0.80 19.80
C ASP A 25 -12.16 0.49 19.22
N MET A 26 -11.58 0.98 18.12
CA MET A 26 -12.05 2.14 17.35
C MET A 26 -12.54 1.73 15.95
N SER A 27 -12.76 0.43 15.71
CA SER A 27 -13.15 -0.07 14.39
C SER A 27 -14.44 0.59 13.91
N TYR A 28 -14.47 0.97 12.63
CA TYR A 28 -15.64 1.56 11.98
C TYR A 28 -16.18 2.84 12.62
N MET A 29 -15.44 3.50 13.52
CA MET A 29 -15.97 4.61 14.32
C MET A 29 -16.55 5.74 13.47
N PHE A 30 -15.89 6.09 12.37
CA PHE A 30 -16.30 7.12 11.40
C PHE A 30 -16.54 6.56 10.00
N PHE A 31 -16.79 5.25 9.88
CA PHE A 31 -17.11 4.63 8.59
C PHE A 31 -18.25 5.39 7.91
N GLY A 32 -18.08 5.92 6.71
CA GLY A 32 -19.08 6.69 5.97
C GLY A 32 -19.49 8.03 6.59
N ALA A 33 -18.74 8.55 7.56
CA ALA A 33 -18.95 9.90 8.11
C ALA A 33 -18.32 10.95 7.17
N SER A 34 -18.88 11.08 5.97
CA SER A 34 -18.27 11.78 4.83
C SER A 34 -17.81 13.21 5.09
N THR A 35 -18.46 13.96 5.99
CA THR A 35 -18.10 15.35 6.32
C THR A 35 -17.17 15.50 7.52
N PHE A 36 -16.82 14.41 8.21
CA PHE A 36 -16.07 14.46 9.45
C PHE A 36 -14.61 14.89 9.20
N ASN A 37 -14.17 15.97 9.83
CA ASN A 37 -12.82 16.49 9.70
C ASN A 37 -12.36 17.25 10.96
N GLN A 38 -12.39 16.59 12.11
CA GLN A 38 -11.99 17.20 13.39
C GLN A 38 -10.54 16.90 13.75
N ASP A 39 -9.92 17.80 14.51
CA ASP A 39 -8.60 17.59 15.13
C ASP A 39 -8.72 16.55 16.26
N LEU A 40 -8.01 15.43 16.13
CA LEU A 40 -7.99 14.33 17.09
C LEU A 40 -6.64 14.17 17.80
N SER A 41 -5.77 15.19 17.73
CA SER A 41 -4.40 15.14 18.27
C SER A 41 -4.34 14.96 19.80
N LYS A 42 -5.43 15.29 20.50
CA LYS A 42 -5.57 15.16 21.97
C LYS A 42 -6.03 13.79 22.43
N TRP A 43 -6.44 12.91 21.51
CA TRP A 43 -6.91 11.58 21.88
C TRP A 43 -5.75 10.70 22.36
N ASN A 44 -6.00 9.94 23.43
CA ASN A 44 -5.08 8.93 23.91
C ASN A 44 -5.44 7.58 23.29
N THR A 45 -4.64 7.13 22.33
CA THR A 45 -4.84 5.85 21.62
C THR A 45 -3.97 4.71 22.16
N SER A 46 -3.23 4.90 23.25
CA SER A 46 -2.25 3.91 23.74
C SER A 46 -2.84 2.55 24.12
N ALA A 47 -4.15 2.48 24.42
CA ALA A 47 -4.87 1.25 24.70
C ALA A 47 -5.54 0.62 23.47
N VAL A 48 -5.56 1.30 22.32
CA VAL A 48 -6.28 0.87 21.12
C VAL A 48 -5.55 -0.28 20.45
N THR A 49 -6.25 -1.40 20.26
CA THR A 49 -5.71 -2.61 19.63
C THR A 49 -6.18 -2.79 18.18
N THR A 50 -7.21 -2.07 17.75
CA THR A 50 -7.72 -2.12 16.36
C THR A 50 -8.30 -0.77 15.93
N MET A 51 -7.93 -0.38 14.70
CA MET A 51 -8.40 0.83 13.99
C MET A 51 -9.05 0.46 12.65
N ARG A 52 -9.49 -0.79 12.51
CA ARG A 52 -10.05 -1.33 11.27
C ARG A 52 -11.17 -0.44 10.73
N ALA A 53 -11.04 0.02 9.49
CA ALA A 53 -12.03 0.83 8.79
C ALA A 53 -12.49 2.08 9.58
N MET A 54 -11.63 2.65 10.44
CA MET A 54 -12.02 3.76 11.32
C MET A 54 -12.50 4.99 10.54
N PHE A 55 -11.86 5.33 9.42
CA PHE A 55 -12.17 6.46 8.52
C PHE A 55 -12.49 6.02 7.09
N ASP A 56 -12.89 4.76 6.92
CA ASP A 56 -13.35 4.24 5.64
C ASP A 56 -14.56 5.07 5.15
N GLU A 57 -14.54 5.53 3.90
CA GLU A 57 -15.51 6.45 3.28
C GLU A 57 -15.68 7.81 4.02
N ALA A 58 -14.78 8.17 4.94
CA ALA A 58 -14.74 9.51 5.54
C ALA A 58 -14.06 10.50 4.59
N SER A 59 -14.68 10.75 3.44
CA SER A 59 -14.08 11.40 2.26
C SER A 59 -13.41 12.76 2.54
N SER A 60 -13.92 13.54 3.49
CA SER A 60 -13.39 14.87 3.87
C SER A 60 -12.37 14.85 5.01
N PHE A 61 -12.04 13.68 5.56
CA PHE A 61 -11.18 13.59 6.74
C PHE A 61 -9.71 13.89 6.41
N ASP A 62 -9.17 14.91 7.06
CA ASP A 62 -7.74 15.25 7.13
C ASP A 62 -7.38 15.76 8.54
N GLY A 63 -8.06 15.20 9.55
CA GLY A 63 -7.87 15.57 10.94
C GLY A 63 -6.49 15.18 11.45
N LYS A 64 -5.90 16.01 12.32
CA LYS A 64 -4.56 15.74 12.89
C LYS A 64 -4.56 14.48 13.75
N ILE A 65 -3.73 13.51 13.36
CA ILE A 65 -3.59 12.20 14.04
C ILE A 65 -2.12 11.75 14.21
N SER A 66 -1.15 12.57 13.81
CA SER A 66 0.28 12.24 13.87
C SER A 66 0.82 12.01 15.30
N SER A 67 0.10 12.49 16.32
CA SER A 67 0.44 12.32 17.74
C SER A 67 -0.02 10.99 18.36
N TRP A 68 -0.78 10.18 17.63
CA TRP A 68 -1.34 8.94 18.16
C TRP A 68 -0.25 7.92 18.51
N ASN A 69 -0.47 7.21 19.61
CA ASN A 69 0.31 6.03 19.98
C ASN A 69 -0.38 4.80 19.38
N THR A 70 0.28 4.16 18.41
CA THR A 70 -0.24 2.98 17.70
C THR A 70 0.44 1.66 18.12
N SER A 71 1.32 1.68 19.13
CA SER A 71 2.14 0.51 19.53
C SER A 71 1.36 -0.74 19.91
N ALA A 72 0.09 -0.59 20.33
CA ALA A 72 -0.80 -1.70 20.67
C ALA A 72 -1.69 -2.15 19.49
N VAL A 73 -1.71 -1.41 18.38
CA VAL A 73 -2.60 -1.66 17.23
C VAL A 73 -2.12 -2.85 16.43
N THR A 74 -3.03 -3.80 16.18
CA THR A 74 -2.73 -5.03 15.43
C THR A 74 -3.42 -5.12 14.08
N ASP A 75 -4.48 -4.32 13.85
CA ASP A 75 -5.26 -4.28 12.61
C ASP A 75 -5.53 -2.83 12.21
N MET A 76 -4.97 -2.41 11.07
CA MET A 76 -5.18 -1.11 10.41
C MET A 76 -5.87 -1.26 9.05
N SER A 77 -6.43 -2.43 8.77
CA SER A 77 -7.02 -2.73 7.46
C SER A 77 -8.20 -1.79 7.18
N TRP A 78 -8.31 -1.32 5.94
CA TRP A 78 -9.31 -0.35 5.46
C TRP A 78 -9.34 1.00 6.20
N MET A 79 -8.37 1.33 7.06
CA MET A 79 -8.47 2.48 7.98
C MET A 79 -8.82 3.81 7.27
N PHE A 80 -8.27 4.07 6.09
CA PHE A 80 -8.50 5.25 5.25
C PHE A 80 -9.02 4.88 3.85
N TYR A 81 -9.70 3.74 3.71
CA TYR A 81 -10.29 3.34 2.44
C TYR A 81 -11.24 4.43 1.94
N ASN A 82 -11.06 4.92 0.71
CA ASN A 82 -11.86 5.98 0.10
C ASN A 82 -11.92 7.30 0.92
N ALA A 83 -10.92 7.57 1.77
CA ALA A 83 -10.75 8.84 2.46
C ALA A 83 -10.03 9.84 1.53
N SER A 84 -10.70 10.26 0.46
CA SER A 84 -10.09 10.94 -0.69
C SER A 84 -9.31 12.22 -0.35
N SER A 85 -9.70 12.96 0.69
CA SER A 85 -9.03 14.20 1.12
C SER A 85 -7.93 14.00 2.16
N PHE A 86 -7.67 12.77 2.61
CA PHE A 86 -6.67 12.49 3.62
C PHE A 86 -5.26 12.78 3.09
N ALA A 87 -4.61 13.83 3.62
CA ALA A 87 -3.36 14.39 3.10
C ALA A 87 -2.37 14.74 4.22
N GLN A 88 -2.38 13.98 5.32
CA GLN A 88 -1.45 14.17 6.44
C GLN A 88 0.00 14.17 5.95
N GLU A 89 0.79 15.14 6.40
CA GLU A 89 2.19 15.29 5.95
C GLU A 89 3.14 14.25 6.59
N ASP A 90 2.89 13.85 7.85
CA ASP A 90 3.84 13.02 8.61
C ASP A 90 3.11 12.01 9.53
N LEU A 91 3.33 10.72 9.27
CA LEU A 91 2.90 9.58 10.11
C LEU A 91 4.10 8.75 10.61
N SER A 92 5.32 9.28 10.53
CA SER A 92 6.56 8.60 10.90
C SER A 92 6.64 8.24 12.39
N ARG A 93 5.85 8.91 13.23
CA ARG A 93 5.81 8.68 14.69
C ARG A 93 4.97 7.48 15.10
N TRP A 94 4.21 6.89 14.18
CA TRP A 94 3.41 5.71 14.46
C TRP A 94 4.29 4.49 14.63
N ASP A 95 4.12 3.81 15.76
CA ASP A 95 4.70 2.49 15.98
C ASP A 95 3.79 1.43 15.35
N THR A 96 4.24 0.84 14.25
CA THR A 96 3.52 -0.19 13.49
C THR A 96 4.03 -1.60 13.75
N SER A 97 4.96 -1.79 14.70
CA SER A 97 5.63 -3.06 14.95
C SER A 97 4.70 -4.21 15.37
N ALA A 98 3.52 -3.90 15.90
CA ALA A 98 2.50 -4.88 16.28
C ALA A 98 1.44 -5.14 15.18
N VAL A 99 1.44 -4.36 14.09
CA VAL A 99 0.43 -4.44 13.03
C VAL A 99 0.64 -5.69 12.20
N LYS A 100 -0.42 -6.49 12.04
CA LYS A 100 -0.38 -7.75 11.28
C LYS A 100 -0.93 -7.63 9.86
N THR A 101 -1.79 -6.64 9.62
CA THR A 101 -2.48 -6.44 8.35
C THR A 101 -2.73 -4.95 8.09
N MET A 102 -2.43 -4.53 6.86
CA MET A 102 -2.65 -3.18 6.33
C MET A 102 -3.46 -3.23 5.03
N VAL A 103 -4.24 -4.30 4.84
CA VAL A 103 -5.06 -4.53 3.64
C VAL A 103 -5.91 -3.31 3.34
N SER A 104 -5.77 -2.79 2.13
CA SER A 104 -6.54 -1.64 1.62
C SER A 104 -6.49 -0.38 2.50
N MET A 105 -5.46 -0.20 3.33
CA MET A 105 -5.41 0.90 4.31
C MET A 105 -5.57 2.29 3.68
N PHE A 106 -4.96 2.54 2.53
CA PHE A 106 -5.01 3.81 1.77
C PHE A 106 -5.62 3.63 0.37
N ASN A 107 -6.43 2.59 0.18
CA ASN A 107 -7.10 2.34 -1.09
C ASN A 107 -8.04 3.52 -1.41
N GLU A 108 -7.91 4.13 -2.59
CA GLU A 108 -8.63 5.32 -3.06
C GLU A 108 -8.49 6.54 -2.13
N ALA A 109 -7.47 6.56 -1.24
CA ALA A 109 -7.05 7.76 -0.51
C ALA A 109 -6.24 8.66 -1.46
N SER A 110 -6.92 9.24 -2.45
CA SER A 110 -6.30 9.82 -3.64
C SER A 110 -5.29 10.95 -3.37
N SER A 111 -5.44 11.68 -2.26
CA SER A 111 -4.56 12.79 -1.86
C SER A 111 -3.45 12.41 -0.89
N PHE A 112 -3.35 11.13 -0.48
CA PHE A 112 -2.39 10.71 0.54
C PHE A 112 -0.95 10.68 0.01
N ASP A 113 -0.03 11.36 0.71
CA ASP A 113 1.42 11.32 0.49
C ASP A 113 2.23 11.49 1.80
N GLY A 114 1.63 11.13 2.94
CA GLY A 114 2.28 11.32 4.24
C GLY A 114 3.49 10.42 4.46
N ASP A 115 4.51 10.93 5.16
CA ASP A 115 5.71 10.15 5.49
C ASP A 115 5.37 8.89 6.32
N ILE A 116 5.65 7.73 5.72
CA ILE A 116 5.53 6.39 6.32
C ILE A 116 6.84 5.60 6.21
N SER A 117 7.94 6.27 5.87
CA SER A 117 9.24 5.68 5.59
C SER A 117 9.86 4.95 6.79
N SER A 118 9.43 5.26 8.02
CA SER A 118 9.97 4.71 9.27
C SER A 118 9.16 3.56 9.86
N TRP A 119 8.05 3.17 9.21
CA TRP A 119 7.19 2.11 9.71
C TRP A 119 7.90 0.76 9.77
N ASN A 120 7.62 -0.01 10.83
CA ASN A 120 8.09 -1.37 11.00
C ASN A 120 7.02 -2.35 10.48
N THR A 121 7.26 -2.92 9.30
CA THR A 121 6.34 -3.86 8.64
C THR A 121 6.66 -5.33 8.88
N SER A 122 7.63 -5.67 9.74
CA SER A 122 8.14 -7.04 9.92
C SER A 122 7.08 -8.07 10.34
N ALA A 123 5.99 -7.62 10.99
CA ALA A 123 4.87 -8.46 11.40
C ALA A 123 3.72 -8.53 10.37
N VAL A 124 3.77 -7.72 9.31
CA VAL A 124 2.72 -7.65 8.29
C VAL A 124 2.86 -8.80 7.31
N THR A 125 1.76 -9.54 7.09
CA THR A 125 1.73 -10.65 6.13
C THR A 125 0.94 -10.35 4.85
N ASP A 126 0.03 -9.36 4.91
CA ASP A 126 -0.90 -9.04 3.84
C ASP A 126 -0.92 -7.52 3.56
N MET A 127 -0.46 -7.14 2.36
CA MET A 127 -0.38 -5.75 1.89
C MET A 127 -1.28 -5.48 0.66
N ARG A 128 -2.26 -6.35 0.41
CA ARG A 128 -3.11 -6.24 -0.78
C ARG A 128 -3.85 -4.91 -0.83
N TRP A 129 -3.86 -4.31 -2.02
CA TRP A 129 -4.52 -3.06 -2.34
C TRP A 129 -4.16 -1.87 -1.43
N MET A 130 -3.05 -1.92 -0.68
CA MET A 130 -2.76 -0.92 0.36
C MET A 130 -2.79 0.51 -0.17
N PHE A 131 -2.30 0.75 -1.39
CA PHE A 131 -2.25 2.04 -2.08
C PHE A 131 -2.97 2.02 -3.44
N TYR A 132 -3.91 1.08 -3.63
CA TYR A 132 -4.69 1.02 -4.87
C TYR A 132 -5.41 2.35 -5.07
N GLY A 133 -5.20 3.05 -6.19
CA GLY A 133 -5.83 4.34 -6.48
C GLY A 133 -5.34 5.51 -5.60
N ALA A 134 -4.25 5.37 -4.84
CA ALA A 134 -3.62 6.47 -4.12
C ALA A 134 -2.84 7.37 -5.10
N LEU A 135 -3.57 8.19 -5.87
CA LEU A 135 -3.03 8.90 -7.04
C LEU A 135 -1.84 9.80 -6.73
N SER A 136 -1.87 10.51 -5.59
CA SER A 136 -0.83 11.44 -5.14
C SER A 136 0.32 10.79 -4.38
N PHE A 137 0.26 9.49 -4.09
CA PHE A 137 1.28 8.82 -3.28
C PHE A 137 2.63 8.78 -4.01
N ALA A 138 3.60 9.56 -3.50
CA ALA A 138 4.88 9.87 -4.13
C ALA A 138 6.06 9.74 -3.15
N GLN A 139 5.93 8.89 -2.12
CA GLN A 139 6.98 8.60 -1.15
C GLN A 139 8.32 8.31 -1.84
N GLU A 140 9.38 9.00 -1.40
CA GLU A 140 10.71 8.86 -2.02
C GLU A 140 11.42 7.55 -1.61
N ASP A 141 11.23 7.09 -0.37
CA ASP A 141 11.98 5.95 0.17
C ASP A 141 11.16 5.09 1.14
N LEU A 142 10.96 3.82 0.76
CA LEU A 142 10.35 2.77 1.57
C LEU A 142 11.32 1.62 1.87
N SER A 143 12.64 1.87 1.74
CA SER A 143 13.68 0.84 1.90
C SER A 143 13.83 0.32 3.34
N ARG A 144 13.31 1.02 4.34
CA ARG A 144 13.31 0.57 5.74
C ARG A 144 12.25 -0.47 6.06
N TRP A 145 11.27 -0.66 5.18
CA TRP A 145 10.21 -1.64 5.38
C TRP A 145 10.80 -3.05 5.31
N ASP A 146 10.52 -3.84 6.35
CA ASP A 146 10.80 -5.27 6.37
C ASP A 146 9.60 -6.01 5.78
N THR A 147 9.72 -6.49 4.55
CA THR A 147 8.67 -7.24 3.85
C THR A 147 8.86 -8.75 3.93
N SER A 148 9.80 -9.26 4.74
CA SER A 148 10.18 -10.68 4.76
C SER A 148 9.05 -11.64 5.17
N SER A 149 8.04 -11.14 5.89
CA SER A 149 6.84 -11.88 6.29
C SER A 149 5.66 -11.75 5.31
N VAL A 150 5.76 -10.88 4.29
CA VAL A 150 4.66 -10.57 3.37
C VAL A 150 4.46 -11.73 2.39
N THR A 151 3.24 -12.25 2.30
CA THR A 151 2.89 -13.34 1.38
C THR A 151 2.14 -12.87 0.15
N THR A 152 1.56 -11.66 0.15
CA THR A 152 0.82 -11.12 -0.99
C THR A 152 0.92 -9.60 -1.08
N MET A 153 1.15 -9.13 -2.30
CA MET A 153 1.24 -7.72 -2.71
C MET A 153 0.23 -7.41 -3.84
N TYR A 154 -0.84 -8.21 -3.94
CA TYR A 154 -1.88 -8.08 -4.97
C TYR A 154 -2.37 -6.64 -5.09
N ALA A 155 -2.20 -6.07 -6.28
CA ALA A 155 -2.64 -4.73 -6.65
C ALA A 155 -2.26 -3.62 -5.64
N MET A 156 -1.14 -3.78 -4.93
CA MET A 156 -0.72 -2.88 -3.85
C MET A 156 -0.59 -1.42 -4.30
N PHE A 157 -0.01 -1.16 -5.47
CA PHE A 157 0.19 0.17 -6.07
C PHE A 157 -0.57 0.36 -7.38
N ASN A 158 -1.61 -0.45 -7.62
CA ASN A 158 -2.40 -0.34 -8.84
C ASN A 158 -3.05 1.06 -8.91
N LYS A 159 -2.88 1.77 -10.03
CA LYS A 159 -3.27 3.18 -10.24
C LYS A 159 -2.60 4.20 -9.31
N ALA A 160 -1.60 3.83 -8.50
CA ALA A 160 -0.80 4.81 -7.75
C ALA A 160 0.12 5.57 -8.73
N SER A 161 -0.47 6.49 -9.50
CA SER A 161 0.13 7.05 -10.70
C SER A 161 1.41 7.84 -10.45
N SER A 162 1.56 8.43 -9.25
CA SER A 162 2.75 9.21 -8.87
C SER A 162 3.85 8.39 -8.19
N PHE A 163 3.61 7.12 -7.88
CA PHE A 163 4.56 6.34 -7.08
C PHE A 163 5.80 5.93 -7.89
N ASP A 164 6.98 6.29 -7.39
CA ASP A 164 8.29 5.86 -7.89
C ASP A 164 9.30 5.71 -6.72
N GLY A 165 8.83 5.35 -5.53
CA GLY A 165 9.64 5.31 -4.32
C GLY A 165 10.62 4.14 -4.26
N ASN A 166 11.77 4.32 -3.60
CA ASN A 166 12.77 3.27 -3.44
C ASN A 166 12.23 2.07 -2.65
N ILE A 167 12.16 0.91 -3.30
CA ILE A 167 11.72 -0.39 -2.76
C ILE A 167 12.80 -1.49 -2.89
N SER A 168 14.06 -1.09 -3.10
CA SER A 168 15.16 -2.01 -3.44
C SER A 168 15.58 -2.95 -2.31
N SER A 169 15.21 -2.65 -1.06
CA SER A 169 15.56 -3.46 0.12
C SER A 169 14.49 -4.49 0.50
N TRP A 170 13.37 -4.52 -0.22
CA TRP A 170 12.28 -5.42 0.08
C TRP A 170 12.69 -6.88 -0.16
N ASN A 171 12.40 -7.72 0.83
CA ASN A 171 12.51 -9.16 0.71
C ASN A 171 11.18 -9.74 0.22
N THR A 172 11.16 -10.25 -1.01
CA THR A 172 9.96 -10.83 -1.64
C THR A 172 9.93 -12.35 -1.65
N SER A 173 10.88 -13.02 -0.98
CA SER A 173 11.05 -14.48 -1.06
C SER A 173 9.83 -15.29 -0.55
N ALA A 174 8.96 -14.68 0.26
CA ALA A 174 7.71 -15.29 0.74
C ALA A 174 6.48 -14.90 -0.08
N VAL A 175 6.59 -13.97 -1.04
CA VAL A 175 5.45 -13.43 -1.79
C VAL A 175 5.01 -14.42 -2.86
N THR A 176 3.74 -14.82 -2.83
CA THR A 176 3.15 -15.74 -3.80
C THR A 176 2.27 -15.04 -4.84
N ASP A 177 1.86 -13.80 -4.59
CA ASP A 177 0.92 -13.07 -5.45
C ASP A 177 1.35 -11.60 -5.60
N MET A 178 1.70 -11.23 -6.83
CA MET A 178 2.06 -9.88 -7.28
C MET A 178 1.13 -9.39 -8.40
N ASN A 179 -0.03 -10.01 -8.59
CA ASN A 179 -0.93 -9.67 -9.67
C ASN A 179 -1.39 -8.20 -9.57
N GLY A 180 -1.22 -7.48 -10.68
CA GLY A 180 -1.55 -6.07 -10.83
C GLY A 180 -0.80 -5.12 -9.88
N MET A 181 0.30 -5.55 -9.25
CA MET A 181 0.97 -4.78 -8.18
C MET A 181 1.27 -3.33 -8.59
N PHE A 182 1.71 -3.09 -9.83
CA PHE A 182 1.99 -1.77 -10.40
C PHE A 182 1.14 -1.48 -11.65
N GLU A 183 0.00 -2.16 -11.83
CA GLU A 183 -0.87 -1.87 -12.97
C GLU A 183 -1.27 -0.38 -12.93
N LYS A 184 -1.04 0.38 -14.00
CA LYS A 184 -1.32 1.81 -14.13
C LYS A 184 -0.60 2.71 -13.10
N ALA A 185 0.46 2.23 -12.46
CA ALA A 185 1.40 3.07 -11.74
C ALA A 185 2.31 3.79 -12.75
N SER A 186 1.77 4.84 -13.40
CA SER A 186 2.35 5.42 -14.61
C SER A 186 3.78 5.96 -14.44
N SER A 187 4.12 6.48 -13.25
CA SER A 187 5.45 7.03 -12.97
C SER A 187 6.46 5.98 -12.53
N PHE A 188 6.04 4.76 -12.20
CA PHE A 188 6.90 3.75 -11.59
C PHE A 188 7.99 3.27 -12.56
N ASN A 189 9.26 3.37 -12.16
CA ASN A 189 10.41 2.92 -12.95
C ASN A 189 11.63 2.51 -12.09
N GLN A 190 11.41 1.93 -10.90
CA GLN A 190 12.49 1.60 -9.98
C GLN A 190 13.29 0.35 -10.38
N GLU A 191 14.62 0.49 -10.46
CA GLU A 191 15.56 -0.65 -10.66
C GLU A 191 15.62 -1.61 -9.46
N GLY A 192 15.10 -1.19 -8.30
CA GLY A 192 15.10 -2.00 -7.07
C GLY A 192 14.44 -3.38 -7.24
N VAL A 193 13.46 -3.49 -8.14
CA VAL A 193 12.76 -4.74 -8.46
C VAL A 193 13.71 -5.85 -8.96
N LEU A 194 14.87 -5.50 -9.50
CA LEU A 194 15.87 -6.46 -9.99
C LEU A 194 16.46 -7.33 -8.89
N LYS A 195 16.43 -6.84 -7.63
CA LYS A 195 16.96 -7.55 -6.46
C LYS A 195 15.95 -8.52 -5.85
N TRP A 196 14.70 -8.46 -6.28
CA TRP A 196 13.62 -9.25 -5.70
C TRP A 196 13.76 -10.73 -6.02
N ASP A 197 13.47 -11.56 -5.03
CA ASP A 197 13.33 -12.99 -5.23
C ASP A 197 11.87 -13.32 -5.59
N ILE A 198 11.64 -13.68 -6.84
CA ILE A 198 10.32 -14.03 -7.36
C ILE A 198 10.07 -15.55 -7.38
N SER A 199 10.95 -16.37 -6.80
CA SER A 199 10.88 -17.84 -6.90
C SER A 199 9.63 -18.45 -6.27
N ALA A 200 9.00 -17.77 -5.32
CA ALA A 200 7.75 -18.19 -4.69
C ALA A 200 6.49 -17.65 -5.40
N VAL A 201 6.63 -16.72 -6.35
CA VAL A 201 5.49 -16.05 -6.98
C VAL A 201 4.74 -17.04 -7.88
N ILE A 202 3.42 -17.11 -7.69
CA ILE A 202 2.51 -17.99 -8.41
C ILE A 202 1.69 -17.20 -9.42
N ASP A 203 1.27 -15.97 -9.07
CA ASP A 203 0.49 -15.08 -9.93
C ASP A 203 1.20 -13.72 -10.06
N MET A 204 1.44 -13.31 -11.31
CA MET A 204 2.11 -12.06 -11.68
C MET A 204 1.37 -11.37 -12.83
N LYS A 205 0.11 -11.73 -13.07
CA LYS A 205 -0.70 -11.16 -14.14
C LYS A 205 -0.78 -9.63 -14.00
N ASP A 206 -0.77 -8.92 -15.12
CA ASP A 206 -0.93 -7.45 -15.20
C ASP A 206 0.10 -6.64 -14.37
N MET A 207 1.19 -7.24 -13.86
CA MET A 207 2.04 -6.63 -12.81
C MET A 207 2.55 -5.22 -13.15
N PHE A 208 2.93 -4.95 -14.40
CA PHE A 208 3.39 -3.63 -14.88
C PHE A 208 2.50 -3.06 -15.99
N LYS A 209 1.28 -3.57 -16.14
CA LYS A 209 0.38 -3.18 -17.23
C LYS A 209 0.01 -1.70 -17.13
N GLY A 210 0.28 -0.91 -18.15
CA GLY A 210 0.05 0.54 -18.11
C GLY A 210 1.00 1.32 -17.19
N ALA A 211 2.06 0.70 -16.66
CA ALA A 211 3.16 1.41 -15.99
C ALA A 211 4.01 2.11 -17.07
N ALA A 212 3.52 3.26 -17.53
CA ALA A 212 3.96 3.92 -18.76
C ALA A 212 5.46 4.29 -18.79
N LEU A 213 6.08 4.55 -17.64
CA LEU A 213 7.52 4.84 -17.54
C LEU A 213 8.39 3.61 -17.23
N PHE A 214 7.79 2.47 -16.90
CA PHE A 214 8.54 1.29 -16.49
C PHE A 214 9.32 0.68 -17.65
N ASN A 215 10.66 0.75 -17.58
CA ASN A 215 11.57 0.21 -18.60
C ASN A 215 12.88 -0.28 -17.96
N GLN A 216 12.77 -1.31 -17.13
CA GLN A 216 13.90 -1.92 -16.41
C GLN A 216 14.25 -3.30 -16.98
N ASP A 217 15.55 -3.63 -17.05
CA ASP A 217 16.03 -4.93 -17.55
C ASP A 217 15.77 -6.05 -16.52
N LEU A 218 14.67 -6.78 -16.69
CA LEU A 218 14.25 -7.86 -15.79
C LEU A 218 14.86 -9.23 -16.16
N CYS A 219 15.94 -9.31 -16.94
CA CYS A 219 16.49 -10.59 -17.39
C CYS A 219 16.93 -11.53 -16.24
N ALA A 220 17.23 -10.99 -15.06
CA ALA A 220 17.54 -11.77 -13.85
C ALA A 220 16.37 -12.67 -13.39
N TRP A 221 15.13 -12.36 -13.80
CA TRP A 221 13.92 -13.10 -13.42
C TRP A 221 13.69 -14.35 -14.26
N LYS A 222 14.41 -14.50 -15.38
CA LYS A 222 14.17 -15.54 -16.39
C LYS A 222 14.00 -16.95 -15.83
N ASP A 223 14.87 -17.36 -14.91
CA ASP A 223 14.87 -18.74 -14.40
C ASP A 223 13.86 -18.96 -13.26
N LYS A 224 13.24 -17.89 -12.75
CA LYS A 224 12.30 -17.90 -11.62
C LYS A 224 10.87 -17.47 -12.01
N PHE A 225 10.65 -17.13 -13.27
CA PHE A 225 9.42 -16.49 -13.72
C PHE A 225 8.21 -17.44 -13.78
N PRO A 226 7.03 -17.05 -13.28
CA PRO A 226 5.83 -17.90 -13.26
C PRO A 226 5.07 -17.87 -14.58
N TYR A 227 5.67 -18.44 -15.63
CA TYR A 227 5.17 -18.41 -17.02
C TYR A 227 3.70 -18.80 -17.24
N SER A 228 3.08 -19.59 -16.35
CA SER A 228 1.68 -20.01 -16.47
C SER A 228 0.66 -18.93 -16.11
N ASN A 229 1.03 -17.98 -15.23
CA ASN A 229 0.11 -16.97 -14.68
C ASN A 229 0.71 -15.55 -14.75
N ALA A 230 1.68 -15.36 -15.65
CA ALA A 230 2.33 -14.09 -15.93
C ALA A 230 1.85 -13.56 -17.29
N THR A 231 0.59 -13.14 -17.35
CA THR A 231 -0.06 -12.64 -18.58
C THR A 231 -0.22 -11.14 -18.55
N ASP A 232 -0.14 -10.50 -19.72
CA ASP A 232 -0.33 -9.06 -19.92
C ASP A 232 0.59 -8.18 -19.04
N ILE A 233 1.76 -8.69 -18.65
CA ILE A 233 2.61 -8.03 -17.64
C ILE A 233 3.06 -6.65 -18.10
N PHE A 234 3.42 -6.52 -19.37
CA PHE A 234 4.05 -5.32 -19.92
C PHE A 234 3.15 -4.55 -20.89
N VAL A 235 1.89 -4.96 -21.07
CA VAL A 235 0.95 -4.29 -21.98
C VAL A 235 0.83 -2.82 -21.57
N ASP A 236 1.01 -1.90 -22.53
CA ASP A 236 0.97 -0.45 -22.30
C ASP A 236 2.04 0.09 -21.31
N SER A 237 3.08 -0.68 -21.00
CA SER A 237 4.23 -0.22 -20.18
C SER A 237 5.30 0.52 -20.99
N GLY A 238 6.29 1.09 -20.31
CA GLY A 238 7.47 1.71 -20.96
C GLY A 238 8.44 0.71 -21.62
N CYS A 239 8.22 -0.60 -21.45
CA CYS A 239 9.12 -1.63 -21.93
C CYS A 239 9.26 -1.61 -23.45
N THR A 240 10.50 -1.73 -23.94
CA THR A 240 10.79 -1.84 -25.39
C THR A 240 10.05 -3.00 -26.05
N PHE A 241 9.84 -4.09 -25.30
CA PHE A 241 9.05 -5.24 -25.73
C PHE A 241 7.96 -5.52 -24.70
N GLN A 242 6.71 -5.26 -25.10
CA GLN A 242 5.56 -5.34 -24.21
C GLN A 242 4.85 -6.72 -24.20
N GLY A 243 5.36 -7.69 -24.96
CA GLY A 243 4.81 -9.04 -24.98
C GLY A 243 5.33 -9.88 -23.81
N ASP A 244 4.52 -10.80 -23.31
CA ASP A 244 4.93 -11.68 -22.21
C ASP A 244 6.13 -12.57 -22.59
N PRO A 245 7.09 -12.78 -21.67
CA PRO A 245 8.15 -13.76 -21.84
C PRO A 245 7.59 -15.17 -22.04
N GLN A 246 8.13 -15.92 -22.99
CA GLN A 246 7.73 -17.31 -23.24
C GLN A 246 8.84 -18.28 -22.84
N ILE A 247 8.45 -19.42 -22.24
CA ILE A 247 9.35 -20.51 -21.86
C ILE A 247 10.20 -20.93 -23.07
N GLY A 248 11.51 -21.04 -22.86
CA GLY A 248 12.45 -21.57 -23.87
C GLY A 248 12.72 -20.66 -25.07
N GLN A 249 12.03 -19.52 -25.20
CA GLN A 249 12.22 -18.60 -26.32
C GLN A 249 13.20 -17.45 -26.03
N GLY A 250 13.72 -17.35 -24.81
CA GLY A 250 14.68 -16.29 -24.43
C GLY A 250 14.13 -14.88 -24.67
N ARG A 251 12.79 -14.74 -24.71
CA ARG A 251 12.11 -13.48 -24.97
C ARG A 251 12.52 -12.42 -23.95
N PRO A 252 12.54 -11.14 -24.36
CA PRO A 252 12.99 -10.06 -23.50
C PRO A 252 12.10 -9.90 -22.28
N PHE A 253 12.74 -9.78 -21.13
CA PHE A 253 12.13 -9.42 -19.86
C PHE A 253 12.23 -7.90 -19.70
N CYS A 254 11.41 -7.14 -20.45
CA CYS A 254 11.52 -5.68 -20.53
C CYS A 254 12.94 -5.17 -20.93
N ALA A 255 13.67 -5.94 -21.73
CA ALA A 255 15.05 -5.69 -22.15
C ALA A 255 15.23 -5.86 -23.67
N SER A 256 16.39 -5.55 -24.24
CA SER A 256 16.65 -5.84 -25.66
C SER A 256 16.99 -7.30 -25.95
N SER A 257 17.69 -7.97 -25.03
CA SER A 257 18.03 -9.39 -25.10
C SER A 257 18.48 -9.93 -23.74
N CYS A 258 18.03 -11.13 -23.35
CA CYS A 258 18.50 -11.84 -22.15
C CYS A 258 19.56 -12.90 -22.48
N THR A 259 20.49 -12.59 -23.40
CA THR A 259 21.59 -13.49 -23.76
C THR A 259 22.57 -13.61 -22.59
N LYS A 260 22.98 -14.86 -22.32
CA LYS A 260 23.93 -15.23 -21.26
C LYS A 260 25.26 -14.50 -21.36
#